data_AF-A0A523HAG0-F1
#
_entry.id   AF-A0A523HAG0-F1
#
_cell.length_a   1.000
_cell.length_b   1.000
_cell.length_c   1.000
_cell.angle_alpha   90.00
_cell.angle_beta   90.00
_cell.angle_gamma   90.00
#
_symmetry.space_group_name_H-M   'P 1'
#
loop_
_entity.id
_entity.type
_entity.pdbx_description
1 polymer ?
#
loop_
_entity_poly.entity_id
_entity_poly.type
_entity_poly.pdbx_seq_one_letter_code
_entity_poly.pdbx_strand_id
1 'polypeptide(L)'
;MNKIADTFGFQIDPGAYKIIELLFYGILIVIALYIIVRLLVGTKASSFFSKKSRQLAPLNIQEEHIEGVDLDQFILDALARNNYRLAVRYMYLKVLKELSFRNLISWHFDKTNGDYYEEIEDPQLKDNFKKVSYLYDHVWYGEFDLDAGGFANAQLDFDRFTKNMKHAG
;
A
#
# COMPACT_ATOMS: atom_id res chain seq x y z
N MET A 1 -6.01 -54.17 -24.25
CA MET A 1 -5.06 -53.99 -25.37
C MET A 1 -4.06 -52.91 -24.96
N ASN A 2 -2.80 -53.28 -24.74
CA ASN A 2 -1.75 -52.39 -24.25
C ASN A 2 -1.20 -51.52 -25.39
N LYS A 3 -1.87 -50.40 -25.70
CA LYS A 3 -1.48 -49.45 -26.78
C LYS A 3 -0.04 -48.92 -26.66
N ILE A 4 0.54 -48.98 -25.46
CA ILE A 4 1.91 -48.55 -25.13
C ILE A 4 2.96 -49.58 -25.58
N ALA A 5 2.62 -50.87 -25.58
CA ALA A 5 3.53 -51.95 -25.99
C ALA A 5 3.83 -51.90 -27.50
N ASP A 6 2.80 -51.61 -28.30
CA ASP A 6 2.92 -51.54 -29.77
C ASP A 6 3.71 -50.31 -30.27
N THR A 7 3.81 -49.26 -29.44
CA THR A 7 4.49 -48.01 -29.83
C THR A 7 5.97 -47.98 -29.41
N PHE A 8 6.35 -48.70 -28.35
CA PHE A 8 7.70 -48.59 -27.76
C PHE A 8 8.44 -49.93 -27.60
N GLY A 9 7.83 -51.07 -27.92
CA GLY A 9 8.51 -52.39 -27.93
C GLY A 9 8.91 -52.95 -26.57
N PHE A 10 8.53 -52.30 -25.47
CA PHE A 10 8.80 -52.76 -24.10
C PHE A 10 7.53 -53.27 -23.42
N GLN A 11 7.58 -54.49 -22.87
CA GLN A 11 6.53 -55.04 -22.01
C GLN A 11 6.73 -54.49 -20.59
N ILE A 12 5.90 -53.52 -20.19
CA ILE A 12 5.94 -52.96 -18.84
C ILE A 12 5.24 -53.92 -17.89
N ASP A 13 5.96 -54.36 -16.85
CA ASP A 13 5.43 -55.24 -15.81
C ASP A 13 4.24 -54.59 -15.06
N PRO A 14 3.19 -55.34 -14.68
CA PRO A 14 2.06 -54.82 -13.90
C PRO A 14 2.46 -54.06 -12.62
N GLY A 15 3.56 -54.44 -11.97
CA GLY A 15 4.13 -53.72 -10.82
C GLY A 15 4.79 -52.39 -11.21
N ALA A 16 5.39 -52.30 -12.39
CA ALA A 16 5.98 -51.07 -12.91
C ALA A 16 4.92 -49.98 -13.19
N TYR A 17 3.69 -50.35 -13.58
CA TYR A 17 2.59 -49.39 -13.70
C TYR A 17 2.26 -48.70 -12.38
N LYS A 18 2.19 -49.45 -11.28
CA LYS A 18 1.94 -48.89 -9.95
C LYS A 18 3.07 -47.97 -9.47
N ILE A 19 4.31 -48.31 -9.82
CA ILE A 19 5.49 -47.48 -9.49
C ILE A 19 5.46 -46.18 -10.31
N ILE A 20 5.16 -46.25 -11.60
CA ILE A 20 5.04 -45.07 -12.47
C ILE A 20 3.89 -44.16 -12.00
N GLU A 21 2.75 -44.75 -11.64
CA GLU A 21 1.60 -44.02 -11.11
C GLU A 21 1.94 -43.31 -9.79
N LEU A 22 2.61 -43.98 -8.85
CA LEU A 22 3.06 -43.39 -7.59
C LEU A 22 4.03 -42.23 -7.82
N LEU A 23 4.99 -42.38 -8.74
CA LEU A 23 5.93 -41.33 -9.09
C LEU A 23 5.24 -40.12 -9.72
N PHE A 24 4.25 -40.37 -10.60
CA PHE A 24 3.47 -39.30 -11.22
C PHE A 24 2.69 -38.49 -10.19
N TYR A 25 2.00 -39.15 -9.25
CA TYR A 25 1.33 -38.46 -8.15
C TYR A 25 2.29 -37.73 -7.22
N GLY A 26 3.47 -38.31 -6.92
CA GLY A 26 4.51 -37.66 -6.13
C GLY A 26 5.01 -36.37 -6.76
N ILE A 27 5.26 -36.39 -8.08
CA ILE A 27 5.68 -35.20 -8.84
C ILE A 27 4.59 -34.13 -8.82
N LEU A 28 3.32 -34.50 -8.99
CA LEU A 28 2.20 -33.54 -8.92
C LEU A 28 2.11 -32.87 -7.54
N ILE A 29 2.31 -33.62 -6.45
CA ILE A 29 2.32 -33.05 -5.09
C ILE A 29 3.48 -32.07 -4.92
N VAL A 30 4.68 -32.41 -5.39
CA VAL A 30 5.86 -31.53 -5.30
C VAL A 30 5.63 -30.25 -6.11
N ILE A 31 5.07 -30.35 -7.32
CA ILE A 31 4.74 -29.18 -8.15
C ILE A 31 3.68 -28.32 -7.47
N ALA A 32 2.63 -28.93 -6.91
CA ALA A 32 1.59 -28.20 -6.18
C ALA A 32 2.16 -27.47 -4.96
N LEU A 33 3.00 -28.13 -4.16
CA LEU A 33 3.69 -27.51 -3.02
C LEU A 33 4.63 -26.39 -3.46
N TYR A 34 5.37 -26.58 -4.54
CA TYR A 34 6.23 -25.54 -5.11
C TYR A 34 5.41 -24.32 -5.56
N ILE A 35 4.26 -24.53 -6.22
CA ILE A 35 3.35 -23.43 -6.61
C ILE A 35 2.80 -22.73 -5.37
N ILE A 36 2.38 -23.46 -4.33
CA ILE A 36 1.90 -22.87 -3.07
C ILE A 36 2.99 -22.03 -2.41
N VAL A 37 4.20 -22.57 -2.24
CA VAL A 37 5.32 -21.84 -1.65
C VAL A 37 5.70 -20.64 -2.51
N ARG A 38 5.75 -20.79 -3.84
CA ARG A 38 6.06 -19.69 -4.75
C ARG A 38 4.97 -18.62 -4.78
N LEU A 39 3.70 -18.98 -4.62
CA LEU A 39 2.62 -18.02 -4.45
C LEU A 39 2.74 -17.30 -3.10
N LEU A 40 3.05 -18.01 -2.01
CA LEU A 40 3.20 -17.41 -0.68
C LEU A 40 4.46 -16.54 -0.55
N VAL A 41 5.57 -16.92 -1.19
CA VAL A 41 6.87 -16.23 -1.08
C VAL A 41 7.08 -15.23 -2.22
N GLY A 42 6.53 -15.49 -3.40
CA GLY A 42 6.71 -14.68 -4.61
C GLY A 42 5.62 -13.64 -4.84
N THR A 43 4.57 -13.61 -4.02
CA THR A 43 3.60 -12.51 -4.08
C THR A 43 3.89 -11.51 -2.98
N LYS A 44 4.17 -10.27 -3.41
CA LYS A 44 3.70 -9.07 -2.70
C LYS A 44 2.17 -9.17 -2.61
N ALA A 45 1.69 -9.99 -1.69
CA ALA A 45 0.31 -10.48 -1.61
C ALA A 45 -0.66 -9.44 -1.04
N SER A 46 -0.56 -8.17 -1.45
CA SER A 46 -1.48 -7.12 -0.99
C SER A 46 -2.80 -7.10 -1.78
N SER A 47 -2.92 -7.82 -2.90
CA SER A 47 -4.05 -7.61 -3.83
C SER A 47 -5.21 -8.61 -3.71
N PHE A 48 -5.07 -9.74 -3.02
CA PHE A 48 -6.12 -10.78 -3.00
C PHE A 48 -7.02 -10.80 -1.76
N PHE A 49 -6.84 -9.87 -0.83
CA PHE A 49 -7.72 -9.69 0.33
C PHE A 49 -8.38 -8.31 0.34
N SER A 50 -9.17 -7.99 -0.69
CA SER A 50 -10.30 -7.07 -0.50
C SER A 50 -11.40 -7.81 0.27
N LYS A 51 -11.11 -8.21 1.51
CA LYS A 51 -12.17 -8.37 2.51
C LYS A 51 -12.75 -6.99 2.63
N LYS A 52 -14.02 -6.86 2.22
CA LYS A 52 -14.91 -5.72 2.46
C LYS A 52 -14.65 -5.18 3.87
N SER A 53 -13.67 -4.30 3.99
CA SER A 53 -13.29 -3.76 5.28
C SER A 53 -14.50 -2.95 5.68
N ARG A 54 -14.92 -3.07 6.93
CA ARG A 54 -15.81 -2.09 7.52
C ARG A 54 -15.06 -0.77 7.34
N GLN A 55 -15.41 -0.03 6.28
CA GLN A 55 -14.67 1.15 5.85
C GLN A 55 -14.63 2.05 7.08
N LEU A 56 -13.43 2.35 7.57
CA LEU A 56 -13.28 3.44 8.51
C LEU A 56 -13.86 4.65 7.78
N ALA A 57 -14.96 5.19 8.30
CA ALA A 57 -15.42 6.49 7.85
C ALA A 57 -14.22 7.44 8.03
N PRO A 58 -13.79 8.15 6.97
CA PRO A 58 -12.72 9.11 7.10
C PRO A 58 -13.05 10.09 8.22
N LEU A 59 -12.02 10.55 8.95
CA LEU A 59 -12.18 11.63 9.92
C LEU A 59 -12.90 12.81 9.28
N ASN A 60 -13.94 13.33 9.94
CA ASN A 60 -14.73 14.45 9.45
C ASN A 60 -14.15 15.77 9.96
N ILE A 61 -13.01 16.14 9.38
CA ILE A 61 -12.27 17.37 9.72
C ILE A 61 -13.12 18.66 9.56
N GLN A 62 -14.29 18.62 8.90
CA GLN A 62 -15.21 19.76 8.85
C GLN A 62 -15.80 20.12 10.24
N GLU A 63 -15.87 19.17 11.16
CA GLU A 63 -16.42 19.37 12.51
C GLU A 63 -15.32 19.46 13.58
N GLU A 64 -14.15 18.87 13.34
CA GLU A 64 -13.06 18.81 14.33
C GLU A 64 -11.87 19.74 14.00
N HIS A 65 -11.35 20.42 15.02
CA HIS A 65 -10.10 21.18 14.93
C HIS A 65 -8.90 20.21 14.86
N ILE A 66 -8.03 20.36 13.86
CA ILE A 66 -6.95 19.40 13.57
C ILE A 66 -5.89 19.33 14.68
N GLU A 67 -5.77 20.40 15.46
CA GLU A 67 -4.83 20.62 16.56
C GLU A 67 -5.03 19.59 17.68
N GLY A 68 -6.27 19.21 17.97
CA GLY A 68 -6.63 18.23 19.00
C GLY A 68 -6.55 16.77 18.55
N VAL A 69 -6.40 16.50 17.25
CA VAL A 69 -6.48 15.15 16.70
C VAL A 69 -5.13 14.42 16.81
N ASP A 70 -5.14 13.20 17.35
CA ASP A 70 -3.99 12.29 17.35
C ASP A 70 -3.83 11.60 16.00
N LEU A 71 -3.32 12.34 15.02
CA LEU A 71 -3.13 11.86 13.65
C LEU A 71 -2.17 10.67 13.57
N ASP A 72 -1.26 10.51 14.54
CA ASP A 72 -0.35 9.36 14.57
C ASP A 72 -1.09 8.05 14.83
N GLN A 73 -2.02 8.05 15.79
CA GLN A 73 -2.88 6.89 16.03
C GLN A 73 -3.75 6.57 14.81
N PHE A 74 -4.30 7.59 14.15
CA PHE A 74 -5.10 7.40 12.92
C PHE A 74 -4.29 6.80 11.77
N ILE A 75 -3.04 7.22 11.59
CA ILE A 75 -2.12 6.62 10.60
C ILE A 75 -1.88 5.14 10.94
N LEU A 76 -1.56 4.83 12.20
CA LEU A 76 -1.32 3.44 12.64
C LEU A 76 -2.55 2.55 12.42
N ASP A 77 -3.75 3.04 12.74
CA ASP A 77 -4.99 2.31 12.56
C ASP A 77 -5.33 2.06 11.08
N ALA A 78 -5.06 3.04 10.21
CA ALA A 78 -5.21 2.89 8.77
C ALA A 78 -4.23 1.84 8.22
N LEU A 79 -2.98 1.85 8.66
CA LEU A 79 -1.96 0.89 8.25
C LEU A 79 -2.24 -0.53 8.73
N ALA A 80 -2.70 -0.70 9.98
CA ALA A 80 -3.09 -2.00 10.53
C ALA A 80 -4.22 -2.68 9.71
N ARG A 81 -4.98 -1.88 8.96
CA ARG A 81 -6.08 -2.33 8.09
C ARG A 81 -5.69 -2.36 6.61
N ASN A 82 -4.42 -2.11 6.27
CA ASN A 82 -3.92 -1.95 4.91
C ASN A 82 -4.69 -0.89 4.10
N ASN A 83 -5.25 0.12 4.76
CA ASN A 83 -5.92 1.23 4.10
C ASN A 83 -4.92 2.35 3.81
N TYR A 84 -4.08 2.13 2.81
CA TYR A 84 -2.98 3.03 2.47
C TYR A 84 -3.47 4.40 1.98
N ARG A 85 -4.62 4.45 1.30
CA ARG A 85 -5.28 5.70 0.90
C ARG A 85 -5.60 6.57 2.10
N LEU A 86 -6.16 5.97 3.15
CA LEU A 86 -6.51 6.68 4.38
C LEU A 86 -5.26 7.05 5.20
N ALA A 87 -4.23 6.20 5.20
CA ALA A 87 -2.94 6.54 5.80
C ALA A 87 -2.33 7.79 5.15
N VAL A 88 -2.30 7.87 3.81
CA VAL A 88 -1.82 9.06 3.08
C VAL A 88 -2.64 10.31 3.43
N ARG A 89 -3.98 10.20 3.53
CA ARG A 89 -4.81 11.33 3.98
C ARG A 89 -4.40 11.82 5.36
N TYR A 90 -4.20 10.94 6.32
CA TYR A 90 -3.84 11.32 7.68
C TYR A 90 -2.41 11.87 7.77
N MET A 91 -1.48 11.35 6.96
CA MET A 91 -0.13 11.92 6.83
C MET A 91 -0.16 13.35 6.26
N TYR A 92 -1.02 13.60 5.28
CA TYR A 92 -1.21 14.94 4.72
C TYR A 92 -1.82 15.92 5.72
N LEU A 93 -2.85 15.49 6.46
CA LEU A 93 -3.40 16.26 7.57
C LEU A 93 -2.33 16.57 8.63
N LYS A 94 -1.42 15.63 8.92
CA LYS A 94 -0.32 15.85 9.86
C LYS A 94 0.65 16.92 9.36
N VAL A 95 0.91 16.97 8.05
CA VAL A 95 1.67 18.06 7.42
C VAL A 95 1.00 19.41 7.64
N LEU A 96 -0.30 19.53 7.36
CA LEU A 96 -1.03 20.79 7.58
C LEU A 96 -1.04 21.21 9.05
N LYS A 97 -1.24 20.25 9.96
CA LYS A 97 -1.19 20.48 11.40
C LYS A 97 0.17 21.06 11.84
N GLU A 98 1.27 20.47 11.37
CA GLU A 98 2.62 20.92 11.72
C GLU A 98 2.94 22.30 11.12
N LEU A 99 2.54 22.56 9.89
CA LEU A 99 2.70 23.88 9.27
C LEU A 99 1.90 24.96 10.03
N SER A 100 0.66 24.63 10.43
CA SER A 100 -0.21 25.52 11.22
C SER A 100 0.39 25.78 12.60
N PHE A 101 0.87 24.73 13.27
CA PHE A 101 1.56 24.85 14.57
C PHE A 101 2.78 25.79 14.52
N ARG A 102 3.48 25.81 13.38
CA ARG A 102 4.63 26.70 13.14
C ARG A 102 4.24 28.10 12.65
N ASN A 103 2.95 28.39 12.52
CA ASN A 103 2.40 29.62 11.94
C ASN A 103 2.86 29.87 10.49
N LEU A 104 3.18 28.81 9.74
CA LEU A 104 3.56 28.89 8.33
C LEU A 104 2.35 28.90 7.40
N ILE A 105 1.21 28.42 7.91
CA ILE A 105 -0.10 28.50 7.29
C ILE A 105 -1.13 28.81 8.38
N SER A 106 -2.29 29.32 7.98
CA SER A 106 -3.48 29.42 8.81
C SER A 106 -4.44 28.30 8.42
N TRP A 107 -4.52 27.26 9.24
CA TRP A 107 -5.39 26.12 8.96
C TRP A 107 -6.87 26.50 8.89
N HIS A 108 -7.58 25.97 7.88
CA HIS A 108 -9.05 26.04 7.78
C HIS A 108 -9.58 24.89 6.90
N PHE A 109 -10.63 24.19 7.32
CA PHE A 109 -11.12 23.01 6.62
C PHE A 109 -11.60 23.28 5.16
N ASP A 110 -12.11 24.48 4.88
CA ASP A 110 -12.52 24.90 3.52
C ASP A 110 -11.37 25.33 2.60
N LYS A 111 -10.13 25.46 3.10
CA LYS A 111 -8.99 25.83 2.26
C LYS A 111 -8.54 24.67 1.40
N THR A 112 -8.21 24.99 0.15
CA THR A 112 -7.61 24.06 -0.80
C THR A 112 -6.10 23.92 -0.57
N ASN A 113 -5.50 22.88 -1.14
CA ASN A 113 -4.04 22.74 -1.13
C ASN A 113 -3.34 23.91 -1.84
N GLY A 114 -4.02 24.55 -2.81
CA GLY A 114 -3.53 25.76 -3.48
C GLY A 114 -3.48 26.96 -2.54
N ASP A 115 -4.51 27.13 -1.71
CA ASP A 115 -4.55 28.22 -0.71
C ASP A 115 -3.40 28.07 0.29
N TYR A 116 -3.20 26.85 0.82
CA TYR A 116 -2.06 26.58 1.71
C TYR A 116 -0.71 26.73 1.03
N TYR A 117 -0.61 26.38 -0.25
CA TYR A 117 0.61 26.57 -1.02
C TYR A 117 0.97 28.05 -1.09
N GLU A 118 0.01 28.95 -1.33
CA GLU A 118 0.28 30.38 -1.43
C GLU A 118 0.65 31.06 -0.10
N GLU A 119 0.27 30.49 1.04
CA GLU A 119 0.66 30.99 2.36
C GLU A 119 2.12 30.69 2.72
N ILE A 120 2.71 29.65 2.13
CA ILE A 120 4.10 29.28 2.42
C ILE A 120 5.05 30.23 1.69
N GLU A 121 5.79 31.02 2.48
CA GLU A 121 6.74 32.02 1.97
C GLU A 121 8.08 31.41 1.53
N ASP A 122 8.63 30.46 2.29
CA ASP A 122 9.94 29.86 1.99
C ASP A 122 9.89 29.06 0.67
N PRO A 123 10.65 29.43 -0.37
CA PRO A 123 10.56 28.79 -1.67
C PRO A 123 10.90 27.29 -1.64
N GLN A 124 11.85 26.88 -0.80
CA GLN A 124 12.27 25.48 -0.73
C GLN A 124 11.19 24.62 -0.06
N LEU A 125 10.56 25.13 0.99
CA LEU A 125 9.43 24.50 1.67
C LEU A 125 8.21 24.46 0.75
N LYS A 126 7.94 25.54 0.02
CA LYS A 126 6.85 25.66 -0.97
C LYS A 126 6.98 24.57 -2.04
N ASP A 127 8.18 24.37 -2.58
CA ASP A 127 8.46 23.34 -3.59
C ASP A 127 8.31 21.90 -3.04
N ASN A 128 8.67 21.68 -1.78
CA ASN A 128 8.46 20.39 -1.13
C ASN A 128 6.99 20.15 -0.77
N PHE A 129 6.27 21.18 -0.35
CA PHE A 129 4.83 21.11 -0.07
C PHE A 129 4.04 20.74 -1.32
N LYS A 130 4.40 21.33 -2.47
CA LYS A 130 3.81 20.98 -3.77
C LYS A 130 3.88 19.48 -4.07
N LYS A 131 4.99 18.81 -3.75
CA LYS A 131 5.16 17.37 -3.99
C LYS A 131 4.22 16.53 -3.14
N VAL A 132 4.13 16.82 -1.84
CA VAL A 132 3.24 16.07 -0.94
C VAL A 132 1.76 16.38 -1.19
N SER A 133 1.42 17.61 -1.60
CA SER A 133 0.06 17.99 -2.02
C SER A 133 -0.36 17.27 -3.30
N TYR A 134 0.52 17.20 -4.30
CA TYR A 134 0.26 16.46 -5.53
C TYR A 134 0.02 14.96 -5.27
N LEU A 135 0.86 14.35 -4.43
CA LEU A 135 0.70 12.96 -4.01
C LEU A 135 -0.63 12.75 -3.28
N TYR A 136 -0.99 13.63 -2.35
CA TYR A 136 -2.26 13.57 -1.64
C TYR A 136 -3.44 13.68 -2.60
N ASP A 137 -3.45 14.66 -3.51
CA ASP A 137 -4.55 14.86 -4.46
C ASP A 137 -4.76 13.63 -5.34
N HIS A 138 -3.66 13.05 -5.81
CA HIS A 138 -3.70 11.85 -6.66
C HIS A 138 -4.15 10.59 -5.93
N VAL A 139 -3.75 10.41 -4.67
CA VAL A 139 -4.14 9.22 -3.88
C VAL A 139 -5.54 9.38 -3.31
N TRP A 140 -5.92 10.57 -2.85
CA TRP A 140 -7.20 10.79 -2.18
C TRP A 140 -8.34 11.02 -3.17
N TYR A 141 -8.18 11.93 -4.13
CA TYR A 141 -9.20 12.27 -5.11
C TYR A 141 -9.06 11.51 -6.44
N GLY A 142 -7.94 10.82 -6.67
CA GLY A 142 -7.70 10.08 -7.91
C GLY A 142 -8.16 8.62 -7.92
N GLU A 143 -7.97 8.00 -9.09
CA GLU A 143 -8.30 6.60 -9.41
C GLU A 143 -7.21 5.58 -9.03
N PHE A 144 -6.11 6.02 -8.43
CA PHE A 144 -4.99 5.13 -8.11
C PHE A 144 -5.20 4.42 -6.77
N ASP A 145 -5.35 3.10 -6.83
CA ASP A 145 -5.24 2.26 -5.64
C ASP A 145 -3.77 2.09 -5.27
N LEU A 146 -3.44 2.58 -4.07
CA LEU A 146 -2.11 2.51 -3.52
C LEU A 146 -1.89 1.13 -2.89
N ASP A 147 -0.94 0.36 -3.39
CA ASP A 147 -0.50 -0.88 -2.75
C ASP A 147 0.58 -0.61 -1.69
N ALA A 148 1.07 -1.66 -1.01
CA ALA A 148 2.09 -1.51 0.02
C ALA A 148 3.41 -0.91 -0.51
N GLY A 149 3.76 -1.19 -1.77
CA GLY A 149 4.97 -0.64 -2.39
C GLY A 149 4.83 0.84 -2.73
N GLY A 150 3.68 1.20 -3.31
CA GLY A 150 3.30 2.60 -3.55
C GLY A 150 3.24 3.40 -2.26
N PHE A 151 2.69 2.81 -1.19
CA PHE A 151 2.65 3.44 0.12
C PHE A 151 4.04 3.68 0.70
N ALA A 152 4.96 2.71 0.60
CA ALA A 152 6.32 2.90 1.10
C ALA A 152 7.02 4.10 0.41
N ASN A 153 6.81 4.29 -0.90
CA ASN A 153 7.32 5.46 -1.61
C ASN A 153 6.66 6.76 -1.13
N ALA A 154 5.33 6.75 -1.00
CA ALA A 154 4.57 7.88 -0.47
C ALA A 154 5.09 8.29 0.93
N GLN A 155 5.32 7.31 1.81
CA GLN A 155 5.84 7.55 3.15
C GLN A 155 7.21 8.24 3.13
N LEU A 156 8.10 7.82 2.25
CA LEU A 156 9.42 8.45 2.10
C LEU A 156 9.32 9.92 1.66
N ASP A 157 8.35 10.28 0.84
CA ASP A 157 8.13 11.67 0.41
C ASP A 157 7.64 12.55 1.58
N PHE A 158 6.70 12.05 2.39
CA PHE A 158 6.25 12.73 3.60
C PHE A 158 7.35 12.85 4.66
N ASP A 159 8.15 11.80 4.85
CA ASP A 159 9.27 11.81 5.80
C ASP A 159 10.34 12.84 5.37
N ARG A 160 10.62 12.92 4.07
CA ARG A 160 11.54 13.92 3.52
C ARG A 160 11.03 15.33 3.72
N PHE A 161 9.74 15.58 3.46
CA PHE A 161 9.11 16.88 3.72
C PHE A 161 9.24 17.27 5.21
N THR A 162 8.89 16.36 6.11
CA THR A 162 8.97 16.58 7.56
C THR A 162 10.40 16.87 8.02
N LYS A 163 11.38 16.16 7.46
CA LYS A 163 12.80 16.40 7.76
C LYS A 163 13.24 17.79 7.28
N ASN A 164 12.90 18.17 6.05
CA ASN A 164 13.28 19.48 5.51
C ASN A 164 12.67 20.63 6.32
N MET A 165 11.42 20.48 6.75
CA MET A 165 10.74 21.47 7.60
C MET A 165 11.43 21.65 8.96
N LYS A 166 11.93 20.58 9.58
CA LYS A 166 12.68 20.66 10.85
C LYS A 166 14.00 21.44 10.73
N HIS A 167 14.55 21.59 9.52
CA HIS A 167 15.78 22.32 9.26
C HIS A 167 15.55 23.74 8.73
N ALA A 168 14.29 24.14 8.48
CA ALA A 168 13.91 25.44 7.96
C ALA A 168 13.54 26.46 9.06
N GLY A 169 13.98 26.22 10.30
CA GLY A 169 13.73 27.08 11.47
C GLY A 169 15.00 27.62 12.09
#